data_AF-A0A1W9RRZ4-F1
#
_entry.id   AF-A0A1W9RRZ4-F1
#
_cell.length_a   1.000
_cell.length_b   1.000
_cell.length_c   1.000
_cell.angle_alpha   90.00
_cell.angle_beta   90.00
_cell.angle_gamma   90.00
#
_symmetry.space_group_name_H-M   'P 1'
#
loop_
_entity.id
_entity.type
_entity.pdbx_description
1 polymer ?
#
loop_
_entity_poly.entity_id
_entity_poly.type
_entity_poly.pdbx_seq_one_letter_code
_entity_poly.pdbx_strand_id
1 'polypeptide(L)'
;MKPHNFTGIVKKKYFLRRKKLILVGLSFSFLVLPHTFIYGEVISLKTLLTCPYKFDRKRVEVEGEVVGEVLKGNQGYWVNILSSGYNLGILVKDRELVKKIKNFGGYKQWGDIVKIKGVFYKEFPRGGERCINAEKIEILQKGRERGEVISSKKVKFSHALSIIDLVLATIYFLKQRWKRRLKV
;
A
#
# COMPACT_ATOMS: atom_id res chain seq x y z
N MET A 1 -25.16 78.80 -35.09
CA MET A 1 -25.66 77.85 -34.06
C MET A 1 -25.68 76.45 -34.68
N LYS A 2 -24.67 75.62 -34.43
CA LYS A 2 -24.60 74.21 -34.88
C LYS A 2 -24.57 73.33 -33.63
N PRO A 3 -25.40 72.29 -33.51
CA PRO A 3 -25.42 71.45 -32.31
C PRO A 3 -24.13 70.63 -32.24
N HIS A 4 -23.34 70.83 -31.20
CA HIS A 4 -22.14 70.07 -30.92
C HIS A 4 -22.53 68.61 -30.59
N ASN A 5 -22.01 67.67 -31.39
CA ASN A 5 -22.19 66.22 -31.29
C ASN A 5 -21.73 65.66 -29.93
N PHE A 6 -22.59 65.70 -28.91
CA PHE A 6 -22.37 65.10 -27.59
C PHE A 6 -22.47 63.56 -27.59
N THR A 7 -22.93 62.95 -28.68
CA THR A 7 -23.25 61.51 -28.76
C THR A 7 -22.03 60.61 -29.04
N GLY A 8 -20.97 61.13 -29.66
CA GLY A 8 -19.78 60.33 -30.04
C GLY A 8 -18.82 60.04 -28.88
N ILE A 9 -18.61 61.00 -27.99
CA ILE A 9 -17.67 60.90 -26.86
C ILE A 9 -18.19 59.87 -25.83
N VAL A 10 -19.50 59.87 -25.60
CA VAL A 10 -20.17 58.96 -24.69
C VAL A 10 -20.04 57.50 -25.16
N LYS A 11 -20.30 57.22 -26.45
CA LYS A 11 -20.15 55.86 -27.03
C LYS A 11 -18.71 55.33 -26.94
N LYS A 12 -17.69 56.17 -27.19
CA LYS A 12 -16.26 55.77 -27.12
C LYS A 12 -15.83 55.42 -25.70
N LYS A 13 -16.32 56.15 -24.68
CA LYS A 13 -16.05 55.88 -23.26
C LYS A 13 -16.68 54.56 -22.79
N TYR A 14 -17.91 54.26 -23.22
CA TYR A 14 -18.56 52.97 -22.93
C TYR A 14 -17.87 51.79 -23.64
N PHE A 15 -17.41 51.97 -24.88
CA PHE A 15 -16.68 50.95 -25.63
C PHE A 15 -15.31 50.61 -25.01
N LEU A 16 -14.53 51.61 -24.60
CA LEU A 16 -13.24 51.43 -23.93
C LEU A 16 -13.38 50.80 -22.54
N ARG A 17 -14.45 51.15 -21.80
CA ARG A 17 -14.77 50.56 -20.50
C ARG A 17 -15.18 49.09 -20.62
N ARG A 18 -15.91 48.71 -21.68
CA ARG A 18 -16.21 47.30 -22.01
C ARG A 18 -14.95 46.50 -22.35
N LYS A 19 -14.00 47.05 -23.13
CA LYS A 19 -12.71 46.38 -23.42
C LYS A 19 -11.86 46.15 -22.17
N LYS A 20 -11.78 47.11 -21.24
CA LYS A 20 -11.08 46.93 -19.95
C LYS A 20 -11.75 45.88 -19.06
N LEU A 21 -13.08 45.84 -19.00
CA LEU A 21 -13.82 44.82 -18.25
C LEU A 21 -13.63 43.41 -18.84
N ILE A 22 -13.59 43.29 -20.18
CA ILE A 22 -13.31 42.02 -20.87
C ILE A 22 -11.87 41.57 -20.60
N LEU A 23 -10.88 42.48 -20.61
CA LEU A 23 -9.49 42.16 -20.27
C LEU A 23 -9.31 41.74 -18.80
N VAL A 24 -10.00 42.41 -17.87
CA VAL A 24 -9.98 42.04 -16.45
C VAL A 24 -10.66 40.68 -16.23
N GLY A 25 -11.77 40.40 -16.93
CA GLY A 25 -12.42 39.08 -16.91
C GLY A 25 -11.54 37.96 -17.47
N LEU A 26 -10.83 38.20 -18.57
CA LEU A 26 -9.85 37.26 -19.15
C LEU A 26 -8.64 37.03 -18.22
N SER A 27 -8.14 38.07 -17.55
CA SER A 27 -7.07 37.95 -16.56
C SER A 27 -7.52 37.22 -15.29
N PHE A 28 -8.81 37.33 -14.92
CA PHE A 28 -9.40 36.59 -13.79
C PHE A 28 -9.66 35.12 -14.14
N SER A 29 -9.99 34.83 -15.41
CA SER A 29 -10.12 33.46 -15.92
C SER A 29 -8.79 32.67 -15.89
N PHE A 30 -7.64 33.35 -15.92
CA PHE A 30 -6.32 32.70 -15.82
C PHE A 30 -5.94 32.35 -14.37
N LEU A 31 -6.61 32.94 -13.37
CA LEU A 31 -6.38 32.70 -11.93
C LEU A 31 -7.22 31.55 -11.37
N VAL A 32 -8.19 31.03 -12.13
CA VAL A 32 -9.00 29.86 -11.76
C VAL A 32 -8.57 28.62 -12.55
N LEU A 33 -7.27 28.48 -12.80
CA LEU A 33 -6.75 27.16 -13.13
C LEU A 33 -6.98 26.29 -11.90
N PRO A 34 -7.77 25.20 -11.98
CA PRO A 34 -7.84 24.26 -10.89
C PRO A 34 -6.41 23.82 -10.64
N HIS A 35 -5.88 24.05 -9.45
CA HIS A 35 -4.68 23.38 -8.98
C HIS A 35 -5.01 21.90 -9.05
N THR A 36 -4.66 21.27 -10.17
CA THR A 36 -4.68 19.82 -10.29
C THR A 36 -3.71 19.36 -9.22
N PHE A 37 -4.27 18.82 -8.13
CA PHE A 37 -3.47 18.07 -7.17
C PHE A 37 -2.74 17.03 -8.01
N ILE A 38 -1.43 17.21 -8.15
CA ILE A 38 -0.56 16.21 -8.77
C ILE A 38 -0.60 15.03 -7.80
N TYR A 39 -1.55 14.13 -8.04
CA TYR A 39 -1.60 12.86 -7.38
C TYR A 39 -0.38 12.11 -7.89
N GLY A 40 0.55 11.79 -6.99
CA GLY A 40 1.72 11.02 -7.37
C GLY A 40 1.26 9.69 -7.97
N GLU A 41 1.82 9.32 -9.11
CA GLU A 41 1.59 7.99 -9.66
C GLU A 41 2.06 6.96 -8.63
N VAL A 42 1.20 5.99 -8.30
CA VAL A 42 1.55 4.91 -7.37
C VAL A 42 2.50 3.95 -8.10
N ILE A 43 3.72 3.86 -7.59
CA ILE A 43 4.78 3.04 -8.17
C ILE A 43 4.67 1.63 -7.59
N SER A 44 4.69 0.61 -8.45
CA SER A 44 4.71 -0.78 -7.98
C SER A 44 6.04 -1.12 -7.28
N LEU A 45 5.97 -1.96 -6.24
CA LEU A 45 7.18 -2.44 -5.55
C LEU A 45 8.13 -3.18 -6.49
N LYS A 46 7.58 -3.92 -7.47
CA LYS A 46 8.37 -4.56 -8.52
C LYS A 46 9.25 -3.54 -9.25
N THR A 47 8.64 -2.48 -9.78
CA THR A 47 9.35 -1.43 -10.51
C THR A 47 10.42 -0.77 -9.63
N LEU A 48 10.08 -0.48 -8.38
CA LEU A 48 10.98 0.14 -7.42
C LEU A 48 12.20 -0.73 -7.10
N LEU A 49 12.01 -2.05 -6.98
CA LEU A 49 13.06 -3.02 -6.65
C LEU A 49 13.89 -3.46 -7.86
N THR A 50 13.31 -3.48 -9.06
CA THR A 50 14.01 -3.85 -10.31
C THR A 50 14.81 -2.69 -10.88
N CYS A 51 14.35 -1.44 -10.71
CA CYS A 51 15.03 -0.25 -11.23
C CYS A 51 15.44 0.74 -10.10
N PRO A 52 16.14 0.30 -9.03
CA PRO A 52 16.28 1.09 -7.82
C PRO A 52 17.08 2.39 -8.02
N TYR A 53 18.05 2.40 -8.92
CA TYR A 53 18.84 3.60 -9.26
C TYR A 53 17.98 4.75 -9.82
N LYS A 54 16.86 4.45 -10.49
CA LYS A 54 15.97 5.49 -11.03
C LYS A 54 15.23 6.26 -9.94
N PHE A 55 15.06 5.64 -8.77
CA PHE A 55 14.25 6.15 -7.67
C PHE A 55 15.05 6.45 -6.41
N ASP A 56 16.35 6.14 -6.40
CA ASP A 56 17.21 6.37 -5.24
C ASP A 56 17.13 7.84 -4.80
N ARG A 57 16.86 8.04 -3.51
CA ARG A 57 16.65 9.33 -2.84
C ARG A 57 15.49 10.17 -3.40
N LYS A 58 14.59 9.60 -4.20
CA LYS A 58 13.39 10.27 -4.70
C LYS A 58 12.20 10.00 -3.79
N ARG A 59 11.26 10.95 -3.77
CA ARG A 59 9.94 10.71 -3.19
C ARG A 59 9.17 9.74 -4.09
N VAL A 60 8.64 8.70 -3.48
CA VAL A 60 7.81 7.69 -4.13
C VAL A 60 6.52 7.53 -3.35
N GLU A 61 5.50 7.04 -4.05
CA GLU A 61 4.26 6.60 -3.44
C GLU A 61 4.04 5.14 -3.83
N VAL A 62 3.80 4.28 -2.84
CA VAL A 62 3.64 2.84 -3.03
C VAL A 62 2.44 2.34 -2.25
N GLU A 63 1.86 1.24 -2.70
CA GLU A 63 0.77 0.55 -2.01
C GLU A 63 1.14 -0.90 -1.73
N GLY A 64 0.63 -1.44 -0.63
CA GLY A 64 0.83 -2.84 -0.28
C GLY A 64 0.11 -3.24 1.00
N GLU A 65 0.01 -4.54 1.22
CA GLU A 65 -0.44 -5.13 2.48
C GLU A 65 0.66 -5.03 3.51
N VAL A 66 0.38 -4.50 4.70
CA VAL A 66 1.31 -4.60 5.82
C VAL A 66 1.39 -6.04 6.29
N VAL A 67 2.58 -6.61 6.40
CA VAL A 67 2.79 -8.03 6.76
C VAL A 67 3.76 -8.18 7.94
N GLY A 68 3.61 -9.26 8.71
CA GLY A 68 4.49 -9.61 9.83
C GLY A 68 4.17 -8.84 11.10
N GLU A 69 5.13 -8.09 11.63
CA GLU A 69 4.99 -7.28 12.85
C GLU A 69 5.81 -6.00 12.75
N VAL A 70 5.55 -5.05 13.64
CA VAL A 70 6.38 -3.84 13.76
C VAL A 70 7.64 -4.16 14.54
N LEU A 71 8.81 -3.94 13.94
CA LEU A 71 10.09 -4.09 14.63
C LEU A 71 10.58 -2.71 15.08
N LYS A 72 10.85 -2.55 16.38
CA LYS A 72 11.45 -1.33 16.90
C LYS A 72 12.97 -1.38 16.69
N GLY A 73 13.51 -0.45 15.91
CA GLY A 73 14.94 -0.29 15.70
C GLY A 73 15.47 1.01 16.31
N ASN A 74 16.79 1.21 16.20
CA ASN A 74 17.46 2.40 16.73
C ASN A 74 17.07 3.70 16.00
N GLN A 75 16.55 3.61 14.77
CA GLN A 75 16.26 4.74 13.90
C GLN A 75 14.77 5.03 13.72
N GLY A 76 13.92 4.20 14.33
CA GLY A 76 12.48 4.24 14.15
C GLY A 76 11.88 2.84 14.21
N TYR A 77 10.73 2.70 13.57
CA TYR A 77 9.97 1.46 13.50
C TYR A 77 10.03 0.92 12.08
N TRP A 78 10.31 -0.36 11.95
CA TRP A 78 10.31 -1.07 10.69
C TRP A 78 8.97 -1.76 10.51
N VAL A 79 8.36 -1.51 9.35
CA VAL A 79 7.11 -2.13 8.91
C VAL A 79 7.36 -2.70 7.52
N ASN A 80 6.96 -3.95 7.28
CA ASN A 80 7.09 -4.56 5.96
C ASN A 80 5.78 -4.47 5.20
N ILE A 81 5.85 -4.15 3.91
CA ILE A 81 4.72 -4.23 3.01
C ILE A 81 4.95 -5.26 1.91
N LEU A 82 3.89 -5.93 1.49
CA LEU A 82 3.86 -6.90 0.40
C LEU A 82 2.92 -6.40 -0.69
N SER A 83 3.41 -6.37 -1.94
CA SER A 83 2.57 -6.12 -3.11
C SER A 83 3.01 -6.97 -4.28
N SER A 84 2.08 -7.72 -4.87
CA SER A 84 2.33 -8.56 -6.06
C SER A 84 3.53 -9.51 -5.91
N GLY A 85 3.75 -10.05 -4.71
CA GLY A 85 4.87 -10.97 -4.41
C GLY A 85 6.20 -10.29 -4.07
N TYR A 86 6.26 -8.96 -4.06
CA TYR A 86 7.45 -8.21 -3.68
C TYR A 86 7.29 -7.60 -2.29
N ASN A 87 8.32 -7.75 -1.45
CA ASN A 87 8.36 -7.21 -0.09
C ASN A 87 9.36 -6.04 -0.02
N LEU A 88 9.01 -4.99 0.73
CA LEU A 88 9.91 -3.89 1.04
C LEU A 88 9.71 -3.40 2.48
N GLY A 89 10.84 -3.18 3.16
CA GLY A 89 10.87 -2.55 4.47
C GLY A 89 10.63 -1.05 4.41
N ILE A 90 9.82 -0.57 5.35
CA ILE A 90 9.41 0.82 5.50
C ILE A 90 9.90 1.29 6.87
N LEU A 91 10.81 2.25 6.87
CA LEU A 91 11.28 2.91 8.08
C LEU A 91 10.33 4.06 8.41
N VAL A 92 9.70 3.98 9.58
CA VAL A 92 8.76 4.98 10.08
C VAL A 92 9.34 5.60 11.35
N LYS A 93 9.65 6.90 11.33
CA LYS A 93 10.19 7.58 12.51
C LYS A 93 9.11 7.97 13.52
N ASP A 94 7.94 8.35 13.02
CA ASP A 94 6.81 8.78 13.83
C ASP A 94 6.01 7.57 14.34
N ARG A 95 5.96 7.43 15.67
CA ARG A 95 5.19 6.37 16.34
C ARG A 95 3.69 6.49 16.09
N GLU A 96 3.16 7.70 15.91
CA GLU A 96 1.73 7.90 15.69
C GLU A 96 1.28 7.39 14.32
N LEU A 97 2.16 7.47 13.30
CA LEU A 97 1.90 6.84 11.99
C LEU A 97 1.82 5.32 12.10
N VAL A 98 2.71 4.71 12.87
CA VAL A 98 2.72 3.25 13.09
C VAL A 98 1.46 2.79 13.81
N LYS A 99 1.00 3.54 14.83
CA LYS A 99 -0.21 3.22 15.60
C LYS A 99 -1.50 3.18 14.77
N LYS A 100 -1.52 3.80 13.58
CA LYS A 100 -2.67 3.76 12.64
C LYS A 100 -2.84 2.38 12.01
N ILE A 101 -1.75 1.63 11.85
CA ILE A 101 -1.74 0.27 11.36
C ILE A 101 -2.22 -0.64 12.50
N LYS A 102 -3.30 -1.37 12.25
CA LYS A 102 -3.93 -2.24 13.27
C LYS A 102 -3.76 -3.72 12.97
N ASN A 103 -3.80 -4.09 11.69
CA ASN A 103 -3.73 -5.48 11.27
C ASN A 103 -2.49 -5.74 10.43
N PHE A 104 -1.82 -6.86 10.70
CA PHE A 104 -0.63 -7.29 10.00
C PHE A 104 -0.89 -8.63 9.32
N GLY A 105 -0.62 -8.71 8.03
CA GLY A 105 -0.80 -9.90 7.22
C GLY A 105 0.04 -11.05 7.73
N GLY A 106 -0.57 -12.21 7.80
CA GLY A 106 0.05 -13.46 8.23
C GLY A 106 -0.65 -14.66 7.59
N TYR A 107 -0.49 -15.83 8.21
CA TYR A 107 -1.10 -17.05 7.68
C TYR A 107 -2.64 -16.99 7.69
N LYS A 108 -3.22 -16.59 8.83
CA LYS A 108 -4.69 -16.60 9.08
C LYS A 108 -5.39 -15.27 8.85
N GLN A 109 -4.67 -14.20 8.54
CA GLN A 109 -5.26 -12.86 8.42
C GLN A 109 -4.59 -12.06 7.32
N TRP A 110 -5.40 -11.24 6.65
CA TRP A 110 -4.95 -10.17 5.77
C TRP A 110 -4.61 -8.94 6.61
N GLY A 111 -3.50 -8.30 6.32
CA GLY A 111 -3.08 -7.04 6.93
C GLY A 111 -3.85 -5.83 6.41
N ASP A 112 -3.61 -4.67 7.03
CA ASP A 112 -4.09 -3.40 6.50
C ASP A 112 -3.43 -3.14 5.13
N ILE A 113 -4.23 -2.77 4.12
CA ILE A 113 -3.70 -2.25 2.85
C ILE A 113 -3.41 -0.77 3.05
N VAL A 114 -2.17 -0.38 2.80
CA VAL A 114 -1.68 0.97 3.07
C VAL A 114 -1.09 1.61 1.83
N LYS A 115 -1.28 2.92 1.73
CA LYS A 115 -0.57 3.80 0.81
C LYS A 115 0.50 4.56 1.59
N ILE A 116 1.74 4.46 1.12
CA ILE A 116 2.90 5.05 1.78
C ILE A 116 3.55 6.04 0.83
N LYS A 117 3.72 7.27 1.32
CA LYS A 117 4.51 8.31 0.66
C LYS A 117 5.78 8.53 1.48
N GLY A 118 6.93 8.51 0.82
CA GLY A 118 8.21 8.69 1.49
C GLY A 118 9.38 8.74 0.53
N VAL A 119 10.60 8.77 1.08
CA VAL A 119 11.83 8.79 0.29
C VAL A 119 12.37 7.37 0.17
N PHE A 120 12.51 6.88 -1.06
CA PHE A 120 13.13 5.59 -1.32
C PHE A 120 14.65 5.69 -1.25
N TYR A 121 15.28 4.71 -0.63
CA TYR A 121 16.73 4.55 -0.60
C TYR A 121 17.06 3.18 -1.18
N LYS A 122 17.89 3.15 -2.23
CA LYS A 122 18.52 1.90 -2.70
C LYS A 122 19.38 1.31 -1.59
N GLU A 123 20.06 2.17 -0.85
CA GLU A 123 20.94 1.86 0.27
C GLU A 123 20.78 2.97 1.34
N PHE A 124 20.22 2.61 2.50
CA PHE A 124 19.92 3.58 3.54
C PHE A 124 21.21 4.05 4.26
N PRO A 125 21.45 5.36 4.44
CA PRO A 125 22.75 5.88 4.91
C PRO A 125 23.26 5.34 6.25
N ARG A 126 22.39 4.85 7.12
CA ARG A 126 22.76 4.39 8.47
C ARG A 126 22.42 2.92 8.73
N GLY A 127 22.21 2.13 7.67
CA GLY A 127 21.86 0.72 7.80
C GLY A 127 22.13 -0.13 6.57
N GLY A 128 22.48 0.47 5.41
CA GLY A 128 22.76 -0.24 4.17
C GLY A 128 21.54 -0.91 3.52
N GLU A 129 20.45 -1.06 4.25
CA GLU A 129 19.23 -1.70 3.76
C GLU A 129 18.49 -0.84 2.74
N ARG A 130 17.84 -1.49 1.80
CA ARG A 130 16.91 -0.85 0.88
C ARG A 130 15.57 -0.64 1.56
N CYS A 131 15.11 0.59 1.62
CA CYS A 131 13.87 0.90 2.31
C CYS A 131 13.19 2.16 1.76
N ILE A 132 11.97 2.42 2.22
CA ILE A 132 11.34 3.73 2.13
C ILE A 132 11.34 4.34 3.53
N ASN A 133 11.90 5.55 3.67
CA ASN A 133 11.69 6.35 4.86
C ASN A 133 10.34 7.07 4.73
N ALA A 134 9.34 6.61 5.46
CA ALA A 134 7.95 7.06 5.33
C ALA A 134 7.74 8.46 5.90
N GLU A 135 7.03 9.29 5.14
CA GLU A 135 6.58 10.63 5.53
C GLU A 135 5.07 10.64 5.83
N LYS A 136 4.29 9.85 5.08
CA LYS A 136 2.84 9.69 5.28
C LYS A 136 2.44 8.24 5.08
N ILE A 137 1.53 7.76 5.93
CA ILE A 137 0.86 6.46 5.79
C ILE A 137 -0.65 6.70 5.82
N GLU A 138 -1.34 6.15 4.83
CA GLU A 138 -2.78 6.20 4.68
C GLU A 138 -3.33 4.77 4.61
N ILE A 139 -4.33 4.46 5.43
CA ILE A 139 -4.96 3.13 5.44
C ILE A 139 -6.05 3.13 4.38
N LEU A 140 -5.85 2.40 3.29
CA LEU A 140 -6.82 2.28 2.20
C LEU A 140 -7.89 1.23 2.52
N GLN A 141 -7.49 0.12 3.14
CA GLN A 141 -8.39 -0.95 3.54
C GLN A 141 -7.93 -1.58 4.86
N LYS A 142 -8.87 -1.87 5.75
CA LYS A 142 -8.58 -2.61 6.98
C LYS A 142 -8.39 -4.10 6.71
N GLY A 143 -7.41 -4.68 7.40
CA GLY A 143 -7.19 -6.12 7.41
C GLY A 143 -8.38 -6.88 7.94
N ARG A 144 -8.46 -8.16 7.55
CA ARG A 144 -9.58 -9.05 7.89
C ARG A 144 -9.09 -10.49 8.00
N GLU A 145 -9.83 -11.33 8.71
CA GLU A 145 -9.53 -12.76 8.76
C GLU A 145 -9.53 -13.37 7.36
N ARG A 146 -8.55 -14.23 7.11
CA ARG A 146 -8.49 -15.03 5.89
C ARG A 146 -9.29 -16.30 6.16
N GLY A 147 -10.50 -16.37 5.60
CA GLY A 147 -11.26 -17.61 5.59
C GLY A 147 -10.45 -18.70 4.90
N GLU A 148 -9.94 -19.67 5.65
CA GLU A 148 -9.35 -20.86 5.07
C GLU A 148 -10.47 -21.78 4.58
N VAL A 149 -10.62 -21.87 3.26
CA VAL A 149 -11.46 -22.91 2.66
C VAL A 149 -10.60 -24.16 2.56
N ILE A 150 -10.65 -25.01 3.58
CA ILE A 150 -9.95 -26.31 3.52
C ILE A 150 -10.56 -27.11 2.36
N SER A 151 -9.74 -27.43 1.35
CA SER A 151 -10.19 -28.23 0.21
C SER A 151 -10.70 -29.59 0.69
N SER A 152 -11.93 -29.95 0.32
CA SER A 152 -12.53 -31.25 0.66
C SER A 152 -11.67 -32.44 0.23
N LYS A 153 -10.82 -32.28 -0.80
CA LYS A 153 -9.87 -33.32 -1.23
C LYS A 153 -8.82 -33.60 -0.15
N LYS A 154 -8.23 -32.56 0.46
CA LYS A 154 -7.24 -32.71 1.53
C LYS A 154 -7.83 -33.41 2.75
N VAL A 155 -9.07 -33.08 3.11
CA VAL A 155 -9.80 -33.73 4.22
C VAL A 155 -10.02 -35.22 3.96
N LYS A 156 -10.47 -35.57 2.74
CA LYS A 156 -10.66 -36.98 2.33
C LYS A 156 -9.36 -37.78 2.35
N PHE A 157 -8.27 -37.21 1.83
CA PHE A 157 -6.95 -37.86 1.87
C PHE A 157 -6.46 -38.08 3.30
N SER A 158 -6.62 -37.07 4.18
CA SER A 158 -6.24 -37.18 5.59
C SER A 158 -7.03 -38.28 6.31
N HIS A 159 -8.33 -38.40 6.06
CA HIS A 159 -9.15 -39.48 6.61
C HIS A 159 -8.70 -40.86 6.11
N ALA A 160 -8.45 -40.99 4.80
CA ALA A 160 -7.99 -42.25 4.22
C ALA A 160 -6.66 -42.70 4.84
N LEU A 161 -5.68 -41.80 4.98
CA LEU A 161 -4.41 -42.10 5.64
C LEU A 161 -4.60 -42.52 7.10
N SER A 162 -5.44 -41.80 7.86
CA SER A 162 -5.69 -42.10 9.26
C SER A 162 -6.28 -43.51 9.46
N ILE A 163 -7.14 -43.97 8.55
CA ILE A 163 -7.68 -45.33 8.56
C ILE A 163 -6.59 -46.36 8.30
N ILE A 164 -5.72 -46.12 7.31
CA ILE A 164 -4.60 -47.02 6.97
C ILE A 164 -3.66 -47.18 8.18
N ASP A 165 -3.28 -46.06 8.81
CA ASP A 165 -2.40 -46.07 9.98
C ASP A 165 -3.03 -46.85 11.15
N LEU A 166 -4.33 -46.67 11.38
CA LEU A 166 -5.06 -47.40 12.43
C LEU A 166 -5.09 -48.92 12.17
N VAL A 167 -5.30 -49.32 10.92
CA VAL A 167 -5.29 -50.74 10.50
C VAL A 167 -3.90 -51.34 10.70
N LEU A 168 -2.86 -50.66 10.23
CA LEU A 168 -1.47 -51.13 10.38
C LEU A 168 -1.05 -51.23 11.85
N ALA A 169 -1.39 -50.22 12.67
CA ALA A 169 -1.14 -50.25 14.10
C ALA A 169 -1.86 -51.43 14.77
N THR A 170 -3.12 -51.67 14.43
CA THR A 170 -3.90 -52.80 14.97
C THR A 170 -3.25 -54.14 14.63
N ILE A 171 -2.87 -54.35 13.36
CA ILE A 171 -2.16 -55.57 12.93
C ILE A 171 -0.85 -55.75 13.70
N TYR A 172 -0.06 -54.68 13.82
CA TYR A 172 1.19 -54.69 14.57
C TYR A 172 0.98 -55.09 16.04
N PHE A 173 0.02 -54.49 16.73
CA PHE A 173 -0.26 -54.80 18.15
C PHE A 173 -0.80 -56.22 18.34
N LEU A 174 -1.66 -56.71 17.43
CA LEU A 174 -2.14 -58.09 17.47
C LEU A 174 -1.00 -59.09 17.29
N LYS A 175 -0.11 -58.86 16.32
CA LYS A 175 1.09 -59.68 16.09
C LYS A 175 2.01 -59.66 17.31
N GLN A 176 2.21 -58.50 17.91
CA GLN A 176 3.05 -58.35 19.10
C GLN A 176 2.45 -59.08 20.31
N ARG A 177 1.13 -59.01 20.50
CA ARG A 177 0.42 -59.74 21.56
C ARG A 177 0.52 -61.26 21.37
N TRP A 178 0.36 -61.74 20.13
CA TRP A 178 0.55 -63.15 19.78
C TRP A 178 1.98 -63.64 20.05
N LYS A 179 3.00 -62.89 19.61
CA LYS A 179 4.40 -63.24 19.84
C LYS A 179 4.79 -63.30 21.32
N ARG A 180 4.20 -62.44 22.15
CA ARG A 180 4.37 -62.50 23.62
C ARG A 180 3.74 -63.74 24.24
N ARG A 181 2.58 -64.20 23.73
CA ARG A 181 1.91 -65.42 24.22
C ARG A 181 2.65 -66.71 23.85
N LEU A 182 3.34 -66.75 22.71
CA LEU A 182 4.12 -67.92 22.26
C LEU A 182 5.50 -68.06 22.94
N LYS A 183 5.92 -67.06 23.73
CA LYS A 183 7.20 -67.05 24.47
C LYS A 183 7.03 -67.38 25.96
N VAL A 184 5.82 -67.71 26.39
CA VAL A 184 5.46 -68.24 27.72
C VAL A 184 5.19 -69.72 27.53
#